data_AF-A0A2V3HHS2-F1
#
_entry.id   AF-A0A2V3HHS2-F1
#
_cell.length_a   1.000
_cell.length_b   1.000
_cell.length_c   1.000
_cell.angle_alpha   90.00
_cell.angle_beta   90.00
_cell.angle_gamma   90.00
#
_symmetry.space_group_name_H-M   'P 1'
#
loop_
_entity.id
_entity.type
_entity.pdbx_description
1 polymer ?
#
loop_
_entity_poly.entity_id
_entity_poly.type
_entity_poly.pdbx_seq_one_letter_code
_entity_poly.pdbx_strand_id
1 'polypeptide(L)'
;MPTPYDLAVLTLAVSLIAGVIPLQRAIANSGALLQRLTGIAAGVLIASALLVVIPEGFHIAGDDSQGLALGGAVLAGFIFMLILEGSGIGHAVHEEHHDHSHSHGHDHVHHPNNSLMVIIGLTIHAATDGLVIGAAVSSASPGVTMLVLLAVLAHKFPTAFSVGAFSLHERGEAKSAFRDVLVFSLATPVMIILAYTLMQDFDAHLLGLVMLFSGGTFLYVATVDVLPDIHNPETGRAALVNVLLGAAMMLGIILFAGDLGLH
;
A
#
# COMPACT_ATOMS: atom_id res chain seq x y z
N MET A 1 4.47 23.73 9.98
CA MET A 1 4.36 22.58 9.07
C MET A 1 5.43 21.57 9.44
N PRO A 2 5.09 20.28 9.58
CA PRO A 2 6.11 19.24 9.75
C PRO A 2 7.05 19.22 8.55
N THR A 3 8.34 19.03 8.81
CA THR A 3 9.37 18.92 7.78
C THR A 3 9.30 17.55 7.10
N PRO A 4 9.87 17.36 5.89
CA PRO A 4 9.99 16.03 5.27
C PRO A 4 10.62 14.99 6.20
N TYR A 5 11.56 15.43 7.05
CA TYR A 5 12.22 14.57 8.04
C TYR A 5 11.26 14.13 9.15
N ASP A 6 10.39 15.01 9.62
CA ASP A 6 9.36 14.66 10.62
C ASP A 6 8.40 13.61 10.04
N LEU A 7 7.99 13.78 8.78
CA LEU A 7 7.12 12.83 8.08
C LEU A 7 7.81 11.47 7.86
N ALA A 8 9.09 11.48 7.49
CA ALA A 8 9.90 10.28 7.35
C ALA A 8 10.02 9.52 8.68
N VAL A 9 10.33 10.22 9.78
CA VAL A 9 10.43 9.60 11.11
C VAL A 9 9.09 9.02 11.55
N LEU A 10 8.00 9.76 11.36
CA LEU A 10 6.66 9.32 11.74
C LEU A 10 6.23 8.07 10.97
N THR A 11 6.37 8.08 9.64
CA THR A 11 5.99 6.94 8.79
C THR A 11 6.84 5.71 9.07
N LEU A 12 8.14 5.89 9.33
CA LEU A 12 9.03 4.80 9.77
C LEU A 12 8.59 4.22 11.10
N ALA A 13 8.34 5.07 12.11
CA ALA A 13 7.97 4.63 13.45
C ALA A 13 6.66 3.84 13.43
N VAL A 14 5.62 4.36 12.77
CA VAL A 14 4.32 3.69 12.65
C VAL A 14 4.47 2.33 11.95
N SER A 15 5.17 2.29 10.82
CA SER A 15 5.36 1.06 10.04
C SER A 15 6.16 0.01 10.82
N LEU A 16 7.27 0.41 11.43
CA LEU A 16 8.15 -0.53 12.14
C LEU A 16 7.47 -1.08 13.40
N ILE A 17 6.79 -0.23 14.18
CA ILE A 17 6.03 -0.68 15.35
C ILE A 17 4.94 -1.67 14.90
N ALA A 18 4.14 -1.31 13.91
CA ALA A 18 3.06 -2.15 13.40
C ALA A 18 3.55 -3.51 12.89
N GLY A 19 4.64 -3.54 12.12
CA GLY A 19 5.18 -4.77 11.55
C GLY A 19 5.94 -5.66 12.54
N VAL A 20 6.42 -5.12 13.66
CA VAL A 20 7.09 -5.90 14.72
C VAL A 20 6.08 -6.58 15.66
N ILE A 21 4.92 -5.96 15.91
CA ILE A 21 3.85 -6.55 16.75
C ILE A 21 3.53 -8.02 16.40
N PRO A 22 3.25 -8.39 15.13
CA PRO A 22 2.91 -9.76 14.77
C PRO A 22 4.08 -10.74 14.88
N LEU A 23 5.34 -10.27 15.02
CA LEU A 23 6.49 -11.16 15.24
C LEU A 23 6.45 -11.84 16.62
N GLN A 24 5.59 -11.35 17.52
CA GLN A 24 5.26 -12.01 18.76
C GLN A 24 4.33 -13.19 18.46
N ARG A 25 4.83 -14.43 18.68
CA ARG A 25 4.18 -15.70 18.27
C ARG A 25 2.70 -15.85 18.71
N ALA A 26 2.27 -15.18 19.78
CA ALA A 26 0.88 -15.21 20.22
C ALA A 26 -0.09 -14.49 19.26
N ILE A 27 0.37 -13.44 18.57
CA ILE A 27 -0.43 -12.60 17.67
C ILE A 27 -0.40 -13.18 16.24
N ALA A 28 0.76 -13.68 15.80
CA ALA A 28 0.93 -14.31 14.48
C ALA A 28 -0.08 -15.43 14.19
N ASN A 29 -0.49 -16.18 15.21
CA ASN A 29 -1.39 -17.32 15.07
C ASN A 29 -2.88 -16.92 15.06
N SER A 30 -3.20 -15.62 15.18
CA SER A 30 -4.59 -15.13 15.19
C SER A 30 -5.11 -14.91 13.78
N GLY A 31 -5.45 -15.99 13.05
CA GLY A 31 -5.97 -15.91 11.68
C GLY A 31 -7.17 -14.97 11.53
N ALA A 32 -8.09 -14.96 12.50
CA ALA A 32 -9.25 -14.05 12.51
C ALA A 32 -8.87 -12.56 12.65
N LEU A 33 -7.78 -12.25 13.37
CA LEU A 33 -7.28 -10.88 13.48
C LEU A 33 -6.65 -10.43 12.17
N LEU A 34 -5.85 -11.31 11.55
CA LEU A 34 -5.21 -11.05 10.27
C LEU A 34 -6.24 -10.76 9.19
N GLN A 35 -7.24 -11.62 9.05
CA GLN A 35 -8.31 -11.44 8.08
C GLN A 35 -9.12 -10.14 8.29
N ARG A 36 -9.28 -9.72 9.56
CA ARG A 36 -9.92 -8.43 9.87
C ARG A 36 -9.07 -7.25 9.47
N LEU A 37 -7.79 -7.28 9.80
CA LEU A 37 -6.86 -6.20 9.51
C LEU A 37 -6.59 -6.07 8.01
N THR A 38 -6.45 -7.16 7.26
CA THR A 38 -6.30 -7.13 5.79
C THR A 38 -7.55 -6.53 5.14
N GLY A 39 -8.74 -6.99 5.52
CA GLY A 39 -10.00 -6.43 4.99
C GLY A 39 -10.17 -4.94 5.29
N ILE A 40 -9.87 -4.50 6.52
CA ILE A 40 -9.89 -3.07 6.88
C ILE A 40 -8.83 -2.31 6.07
N ALA A 41 -7.62 -2.84 5.91
CA ALA A 41 -6.56 -2.23 5.11
C ALA A 41 -7.01 -1.98 3.67
N ALA A 42 -7.65 -2.96 3.03
CA ALA A 42 -8.21 -2.83 1.69
C ALA A 42 -9.19 -1.65 1.61
N GLY A 43 -10.15 -1.59 2.54
CA GLY A 43 -11.13 -0.51 2.59
C GLY A 43 -10.50 0.87 2.71
N VAL A 44 -9.52 1.01 3.62
CA VAL A 44 -8.78 2.25 3.82
C VAL A 44 -7.95 2.60 2.59
N LEU A 45 -7.29 1.63 1.94
CA LEU A 45 -6.51 1.85 0.73
C LEU A 45 -7.36 2.31 -0.45
N ILE A 46 -8.51 1.66 -0.72
CA ILE A 46 -9.45 2.06 -1.78
C ILE A 46 -9.92 3.49 -1.51
N ALA A 47 -10.34 3.80 -0.29
CA ALA A 47 -10.77 5.13 0.08
C ALA A 47 -9.64 6.17 0.00
N SER A 48 -8.42 5.82 0.41
CA SER A 48 -7.23 6.69 0.31
C SER A 48 -6.91 7.02 -1.14
N ALA A 49 -7.00 6.04 -2.05
CA ALA A 49 -6.78 6.26 -3.46
C ALA A 49 -7.87 7.16 -4.08
N LEU A 50 -9.14 6.81 -3.88
CA LEU A 50 -10.28 7.44 -4.58
C LEU A 50 -10.75 8.76 -3.97
N LEU A 51 -10.58 8.95 -2.65
CA LEU A 51 -11.08 10.13 -1.94
C LEU A 51 -9.98 11.14 -1.60
N VAL A 52 -8.70 10.75 -1.64
CA VAL A 52 -7.58 11.63 -1.27
C VAL A 52 -6.60 11.76 -2.42
N VAL A 53 -5.83 10.70 -2.72
CA VAL A 53 -4.65 10.83 -3.59
C VAL A 53 -5.02 11.18 -5.03
N ILE A 54 -6.02 10.51 -5.60
CA ILE A 54 -6.45 10.79 -6.97
C ILE A 54 -7.08 12.18 -7.08
N PRO A 55 -8.11 12.54 -6.29
CA PRO A 55 -8.69 13.88 -6.36
C PRO A 55 -7.65 14.99 -6.18
N GLU A 56 -6.73 14.82 -5.23
CA GLU A 56 -5.71 15.83 -4.98
C GLU A 56 -4.67 15.90 -6.09
N GLY A 57 -4.32 14.76 -6.71
CA GLY A 57 -3.48 14.75 -7.90
C GLY A 57 -4.10 15.51 -9.08
N PHE A 58 -5.42 15.41 -9.27
CA PHE A 58 -6.15 16.21 -10.27
C PHE A 58 -6.15 17.70 -9.90
N HIS A 59 -6.40 18.03 -8.63
CA HIS A 59 -6.42 19.42 -8.14
C HIS A 59 -5.06 20.10 -8.30
N ILE A 60 -3.97 19.44 -7.89
CA ILE A 60 -2.61 19.96 -8.03
C ILE A 60 -2.21 20.08 -9.51
N ALA A 61 -2.63 19.15 -10.38
CA ALA A 61 -2.28 19.21 -11.80
C ALA A 61 -2.95 20.38 -12.56
N GLY A 62 -4.06 20.90 -12.03
CA GLY A 62 -4.80 22.05 -12.57
C GLY A 62 -5.79 21.70 -13.70
N ASP A 63 -6.83 22.53 -13.84
CA ASP A 63 -8.00 22.30 -14.71
C ASP A 63 -7.70 22.34 -16.22
N ASP A 64 -6.62 23.02 -16.63
CA ASP A 64 -6.22 23.15 -18.05
C ASP A 64 -5.47 21.91 -18.58
N SER A 65 -5.25 20.91 -17.73
CA SER A 65 -4.53 19.70 -18.06
C SER A 65 -5.34 18.77 -18.98
N GLN A 66 -4.64 18.07 -19.88
CA GLN A 66 -5.29 17.10 -20.76
C GLN A 66 -5.76 15.90 -19.93
N GLY A 67 -7.08 15.70 -19.80
CA GLY A 67 -7.64 14.61 -19.00
C GLY A 67 -7.11 13.20 -19.34
N LEU A 68 -6.63 13.00 -20.58
CA LEU A 68 -5.94 11.78 -20.99
C LEU A 68 -4.60 11.58 -20.29
N ALA A 69 -3.81 12.64 -20.08
CA ALA A 69 -2.53 12.56 -19.38
C ALA A 69 -2.74 12.24 -17.89
N LEU A 70 -3.74 12.87 -17.26
CA LEU A 70 -4.07 12.63 -15.85
C LEU A 70 -4.59 11.19 -15.63
N GLY A 71 -5.58 10.77 -16.40
CA GLY A 71 -6.07 9.38 -16.36
C GLY A 71 -4.99 8.37 -16.76
N GLY A 72 -4.14 8.75 -17.72
CA GLY A 72 -2.98 7.97 -18.15
C GLY A 72 -1.95 7.77 -17.03
N ALA A 73 -1.73 8.75 -16.16
CA ALA A 73 -0.85 8.61 -14.99
C ALA A 73 -1.40 7.59 -13.98
N VAL A 74 -2.70 7.66 -13.67
CA VAL A 74 -3.37 6.65 -12.81
C VAL A 74 -3.22 5.25 -13.42
N LEU A 75 -3.51 5.12 -14.73
CA LEU A 75 -3.36 3.85 -15.44
C LEU A 75 -1.91 3.35 -15.44
N ALA A 76 -0.94 4.25 -15.63
CA ALA A 76 0.48 3.91 -15.62
C ALA A 76 0.92 3.35 -14.27
N GLY A 77 0.46 3.93 -13.15
CA GLY A 77 0.70 3.39 -11.81
C GLY A 77 0.10 2.00 -11.61
N PHE A 78 -1.14 1.82 -12.05
CA PHE A 78 -1.82 0.52 -11.98
C PHE A 78 -1.10 -0.55 -12.82
N ILE A 79 -0.79 -0.25 -14.07
CA ILE A 79 -0.08 -1.16 -14.99
C ILE A 79 1.34 -1.43 -14.51
N PHE A 80 2.02 -0.45 -13.92
CA PHE A 80 3.35 -0.64 -13.35
C PHE A 80 3.35 -1.74 -12.28
N MET A 81 2.41 -1.68 -11.34
CA MET A 81 2.26 -2.72 -10.31
C MET A 81 1.83 -4.07 -10.91
N LEU A 82 0.93 -4.06 -11.90
CA LEU A 82 0.53 -5.26 -12.64
C LEU A 82 1.71 -5.96 -13.33
N ILE A 83 2.56 -5.19 -14.02
CA ILE A 83 3.75 -5.72 -14.69
C ILE A 83 4.73 -6.23 -13.66
N LEU A 84 4.94 -5.51 -12.56
CA LEU A 84 5.80 -5.98 -11.48
C LEU A 84 5.31 -7.33 -11.00
N GLU A 85 4.11 -7.45 -10.45
CA GLU A 85 3.60 -8.71 -9.92
C GLU A 85 3.56 -9.82 -10.98
N GLY A 86 3.04 -9.52 -12.17
CA GLY A 86 2.89 -10.48 -13.28
C GLY A 86 4.22 -10.91 -13.91
N SER A 87 5.29 -10.12 -13.80
CA SER A 87 6.61 -10.47 -14.35
C SER A 87 7.32 -11.56 -13.55
N GLY A 88 6.91 -11.81 -12.30
CA GLY A 88 7.43 -12.79 -11.34
C GLY A 88 8.60 -13.62 -11.83
N ILE A 89 9.80 -13.00 -11.95
CA ILE A 89 10.97 -13.58 -12.62
C ILE A 89 11.26 -14.97 -12.04
N GLY A 90 10.76 -15.98 -12.73
CA GLY A 90 10.53 -17.33 -12.20
C GLY A 90 9.78 -18.27 -13.15
N HIS A 91 9.56 -17.89 -14.41
CA HIS A 91 9.27 -18.84 -15.51
C HIS A 91 10.51 -19.16 -16.36
N ALA A 92 11.71 -19.02 -15.78
CA ALA A 92 12.96 -19.37 -16.44
C ALA A 92 13.72 -20.42 -15.62
N VAL A 93 13.60 -21.68 -16.06
CA VAL A 93 14.48 -22.82 -15.73
C VAL A 93 14.20 -23.50 -14.38
N HIS A 94 13.14 -24.30 -14.33
CA HIS A 94 13.21 -25.71 -13.92
C HIS A 94 11.91 -26.41 -14.38
N GLU A 95 11.90 -26.86 -15.64
CA GLU A 95 11.34 -28.17 -15.92
C GLU A 95 12.25 -29.18 -15.21
N GLU A 96 11.86 -29.67 -14.04
CA GLU A 96 12.31 -30.97 -13.56
C GLU A 96 11.10 -31.74 -13.03
N HIS A 97 10.77 -32.78 -13.77
CA HIS A 97 9.91 -33.88 -13.40
C HIS A 97 10.03 -34.26 -11.92
N HIS A 98 8.91 -34.36 -11.21
CA HIS A 98 8.66 -35.49 -10.31
C HIS A 98 7.17 -35.81 -10.26
N ASP A 99 6.85 -36.90 -10.95
CA ASP A 99 5.68 -37.76 -10.80
C ASP A 99 5.58 -38.22 -9.34
N HIS A 100 4.45 -37.98 -8.65
CA HIS A 100 3.91 -38.86 -7.60
C HIS A 100 2.48 -38.45 -7.21
N SER A 101 1.59 -39.43 -7.36
CA SER A 101 0.27 -39.54 -6.74
C SER A 101 0.26 -39.18 -5.25
N HIS A 102 -0.72 -38.40 -4.80
CA HIS A 102 -1.81 -38.85 -3.92
C HIS A 102 -2.72 -37.67 -3.52
N SER A 103 -4.00 -38.00 -3.40
CA SER A 103 -5.11 -37.13 -3.02
C SER A 103 -4.85 -36.32 -1.75
N HIS A 104 -5.16 -35.02 -1.77
CA HIS A 104 -6.13 -34.38 -0.87
C HIS A 104 -6.61 -33.08 -1.52
N GLY A 105 -7.94 -32.90 -1.57
CA GLY A 105 -8.57 -31.71 -2.14
C GLY A 105 -8.34 -30.49 -1.27
N HIS A 106 -7.46 -29.62 -1.72
CA HIS A 106 -7.44 -28.22 -1.36
C HIS A 106 -7.36 -27.44 -2.67
N ASP A 107 -8.45 -26.76 -3.02
CA ASP A 107 -8.46 -25.70 -4.04
C ASP A 107 -7.57 -24.57 -3.53
N HIS A 108 -6.27 -24.68 -3.84
CA HIS A 108 -5.35 -23.57 -3.69
C HIS A 108 -5.62 -22.62 -4.85
N VAL A 109 -6.25 -21.49 -4.52
CA VAL A 109 -6.19 -20.30 -5.37
C VAL A 109 -4.72 -20.04 -5.66
N HIS A 110 -4.35 -20.11 -6.94
CA HIS A 110 -2.98 -19.98 -7.42
C HIS A 110 -2.44 -18.57 -7.10
N HIS A 111 -1.84 -18.39 -5.92
CA HIS A 111 -0.90 -17.31 -5.69
C HIS A 111 0.38 -17.60 -6.49
N PRO A 112 1.04 -16.60 -7.09
CA PRO A 112 2.33 -16.81 -7.70
C PRO A 112 3.28 -17.45 -6.68
N ASN A 113 3.98 -18.52 -7.08
CA ASN A 113 4.91 -19.35 -6.30
C ASN A 113 6.15 -18.61 -5.72
N ASN A 114 6.09 -17.30 -5.47
CA ASN A 114 7.23 -16.51 -5.04
C ASN A 114 6.87 -15.50 -3.94
N SER A 115 6.90 -15.92 -2.68
CA SER A 115 6.68 -15.05 -1.51
C SER A 115 7.63 -13.85 -1.45
N LEU A 116 8.77 -13.91 -2.12
CA LEU A 116 9.67 -12.77 -2.30
C LEU A 116 9.05 -11.69 -3.21
N MET A 117 8.30 -12.08 -4.25
CA MET A 117 7.69 -11.11 -5.17
C MET A 117 6.61 -10.28 -4.50
N VAL A 118 5.84 -10.90 -3.59
CA VAL A 118 4.86 -10.20 -2.73
C VAL A 118 5.57 -9.14 -1.87
N ILE A 119 6.66 -9.49 -1.19
CA ILE A 119 7.43 -8.54 -0.38
C ILE A 119 8.03 -7.42 -1.24
N ILE A 120 8.54 -7.73 -2.43
CA ILE A 120 9.05 -6.71 -3.37
C ILE A 120 7.93 -5.77 -3.81
N GLY A 121 6.78 -6.30 -4.23
CA GLY A 121 5.62 -5.50 -4.64
C GLY A 121 5.14 -4.58 -3.52
N LEU A 122 4.96 -5.10 -2.31
CA LEU A 122 4.57 -4.31 -1.14
C LEU A 122 5.64 -3.27 -0.74
N THR A 123 6.92 -3.57 -0.92
CA THR A 123 8.01 -2.61 -0.67
C THR A 123 8.00 -1.48 -1.71
N ILE A 124 7.73 -1.80 -2.98
CA ILE A 124 7.59 -0.79 -4.04
C ILE A 124 6.35 0.07 -3.80
N HIS A 125 5.23 -0.51 -3.37
CA HIS A 125 4.06 0.24 -2.93
C HIS A 125 4.38 1.16 -1.74
N ALA A 126 5.11 0.68 -0.73
CA ALA A 126 5.57 1.53 0.36
C ALA A 126 6.53 2.64 -0.13
N ALA A 127 7.27 2.41 -1.20
CA ALA A 127 8.06 3.44 -1.86
C ALA A 127 7.15 4.49 -2.52
N THR A 128 6.03 4.09 -3.15
CA THR A 128 5.06 5.02 -3.72
C THR A 128 4.27 5.80 -2.67
N ASP A 129 4.07 5.27 -1.44
CA ASP A 129 3.61 6.07 -0.29
C ASP A 129 4.55 7.26 -0.04
N GLY A 130 5.85 7.01 -0.09
CA GLY A 130 6.85 8.05 0.14
C GLY A 130 6.92 9.04 -1.01
N LEU A 131 6.73 8.56 -2.24
CA LEU A 131 6.66 9.36 -3.46
C LEU A 131 5.49 10.35 -3.40
N VAL A 132 4.28 9.91 -3.05
CA VAL A 132 3.10 10.78 -2.96
C VAL A 132 3.22 11.80 -1.84
N ILE A 133 3.77 11.41 -0.67
CA ILE A 133 4.02 12.36 0.42
C ILE A 133 5.08 13.40 0.00
N GLY A 134 6.17 12.96 -0.64
CA GLY A 134 7.21 13.87 -1.14
C GLY A 134 6.68 14.87 -2.18
N ALA A 135 5.81 14.41 -3.09
CA ALA A 135 5.12 15.28 -4.05
C ALA A 135 4.18 16.27 -3.36
N ALA A 136 3.41 15.81 -2.37
CA ALA A 136 2.49 16.64 -1.60
C ALA A 136 3.22 17.73 -0.78
N VAL A 137 4.40 17.42 -0.23
CA VAL A 137 5.24 18.43 0.44
C VAL A 137 5.81 19.42 -0.56
N SER A 138 6.22 18.95 -1.75
CA SER A 138 6.81 19.78 -2.81
C SER A 138 5.77 20.71 -3.47
N SER A 139 4.48 20.39 -3.41
CA SER A 139 3.41 21.29 -3.87
C SER A 139 3.20 22.52 -2.98
N ALA A 140 3.91 22.59 -1.84
CA ALA A 140 3.83 23.66 -0.86
C ALA A 140 2.41 23.91 -0.32
N SER A 141 1.52 22.91 -0.41
CA SER A 141 0.16 22.99 0.12
C SER A 141 0.04 22.21 1.44
N PRO A 142 -0.13 22.93 2.58
CA PRO A 142 -0.27 22.31 3.88
C PRO A 142 -1.40 21.30 4.04
N GLY A 143 -2.59 21.63 3.53
CA GLY A 143 -3.77 20.77 3.64
C GLY A 143 -3.55 19.46 2.91
N VAL A 144 -3.03 19.55 1.69
CA VAL A 144 -2.70 18.41 0.82
C VAL A 144 -1.68 17.50 1.47
N THR A 145 -0.59 18.08 1.99
CA THR A 145 0.44 17.32 2.72
C THR A 145 -0.17 16.56 3.90
N MET A 146 -1.02 17.21 4.69
CA MET A 146 -1.61 16.60 5.88
C MET A 146 -2.62 15.51 5.52
N LEU A 147 -3.47 15.76 4.53
CA LEU A 147 -4.50 14.83 4.08
C LEU A 147 -3.86 13.55 3.51
N VAL A 148 -2.86 13.71 2.64
CA VAL A 148 -2.09 12.59 2.07
C VAL A 148 -1.35 11.82 3.17
N LEU A 149 -0.72 12.52 4.12
CA LEU A 149 -0.06 11.87 5.26
C LEU A 149 -1.04 11.05 6.09
N LEU A 150 -2.20 11.60 6.44
CA LEU A 150 -3.23 10.90 7.21
C LEU A 150 -3.74 9.67 6.46
N ALA A 151 -3.98 9.80 5.15
CA ALA A 151 -4.37 8.69 4.29
C ALA A 151 -3.33 7.56 4.28
N VAL A 152 -2.05 7.91 4.09
CA VAL A 152 -0.94 6.94 4.13
C VAL A 152 -0.85 6.28 5.50
N LEU A 153 -0.85 7.04 6.59
CA LEU A 153 -0.73 6.48 7.94
C LEU A 153 -1.90 5.54 8.29
N ALA A 154 -3.11 5.87 7.85
CA ALA A 154 -4.31 5.09 8.12
C ALA A 154 -4.22 3.66 7.57
N HIS A 155 -3.64 3.47 6.37
CA HIS A 155 -3.44 2.12 5.82
C HIS A 155 -2.05 1.54 6.09
N LYS A 156 -1.05 2.35 6.40
CA LYS A 156 0.31 1.87 6.68
C LYS A 156 0.39 0.96 7.90
N PHE A 157 -0.36 1.25 8.97
CA PHE A 157 -0.39 0.39 10.15
C PHE A 157 -0.96 -1.01 9.82
N PRO A 158 -2.17 -1.14 9.26
CA PRO A 158 -2.69 -2.45 8.83
C PRO A 158 -1.79 -3.20 7.84
N THR A 159 -1.21 -2.50 6.86
CA THR A 159 -0.35 -3.11 5.84
C THR A 159 0.96 -3.63 6.45
N ALA A 160 1.66 -2.83 7.27
CA ALA A 160 2.90 -3.23 7.91
C ALA A 160 2.69 -4.42 8.87
N PHE A 161 1.58 -4.42 9.61
CA PHE A 161 1.18 -5.56 10.43
C PHE A 161 0.99 -6.82 9.58
N SER A 162 0.30 -6.71 8.45
CA SER A 162 0.07 -7.84 7.54
C SER A 162 1.38 -8.38 6.97
N VAL A 163 2.32 -7.50 6.58
CA VAL A 163 3.67 -7.88 6.12
C VAL A 163 4.43 -8.64 7.20
N GLY A 164 4.41 -8.16 8.45
CA GLY A 164 5.10 -8.84 9.56
C GLY A 164 4.53 -10.22 9.86
N ALA A 165 3.21 -10.36 9.84
CA ALA A 165 2.55 -11.64 10.05
C ALA A 165 2.78 -12.63 8.90
N PHE A 166 2.60 -12.16 7.65
CA PHE A 166 2.87 -12.95 6.45
C PHE A 166 4.33 -13.41 6.41
N SER A 167 5.28 -12.50 6.61
CA SER A 167 6.70 -12.85 6.56
C SER A 167 7.10 -13.80 7.69
N LEU A 168 6.53 -13.68 8.90
CA LEU A 168 6.77 -14.67 9.94
C LEU A 168 6.23 -16.06 9.57
N HIS A 169 5.06 -16.12 8.94
CA HIS A 169 4.46 -17.37 8.45
C HIS A 169 5.32 -18.01 7.35
N GLU A 170 5.71 -17.22 6.34
CA GLU A 170 6.48 -17.69 5.17
C GLU A 170 7.93 -18.05 5.49
N ARG A 171 8.59 -17.29 6.39
CA ARG A 171 10.00 -17.50 6.70
C ARG A 171 10.23 -18.47 7.86
N GLY A 172 9.25 -18.67 8.73
CA GLY A 172 9.36 -19.48 9.95
C GLY A 172 10.29 -18.91 11.04
N GLU A 173 11.05 -17.85 10.73
CA GLU A 173 12.05 -17.24 11.62
C GLU A 173 11.82 -15.73 11.79
N ALA A 174 11.72 -15.29 13.05
CA ALA A 174 11.47 -13.89 13.39
C ALA A 174 12.56 -12.94 12.87
N LYS A 175 13.81 -13.39 12.74
CA LYS A 175 14.91 -12.56 12.22
C LYS A 175 14.75 -12.26 10.73
N SER A 176 14.37 -13.26 9.94
CA SER A 176 14.09 -13.10 8.51
C SER A 176 12.84 -12.25 8.30
N ALA A 177 11.81 -12.46 9.11
CA ALA A 177 10.60 -11.66 9.06
C ALA A 177 10.82 -10.19 9.45
N PHE A 178 11.64 -9.95 10.47
CA PHE A 178 12.06 -8.60 10.85
C PHE A 178 12.81 -7.89 9.73
N ARG A 179 13.65 -8.60 8.96
CA ARG A 179 14.35 -8.02 7.82
C ARG A 179 13.37 -7.55 6.73
N ASP A 180 12.37 -8.37 6.42
CA ASP A 180 11.35 -8.01 5.42
C ASP A 180 10.54 -6.78 5.89
N VAL A 181 10.13 -6.74 7.18
CA VAL A 181 9.47 -5.58 7.80
C VAL A 181 10.35 -4.34 7.78
N LEU A 182 11.65 -4.48 8.06
CA LEU A 182 12.59 -3.37 8.07
C LEU A 182 12.77 -2.77 6.67
N VAL A 183 12.94 -3.61 5.65
CA VAL A 183 13.06 -3.17 4.25
C VAL A 183 11.80 -2.45 3.80
N PHE A 184 10.62 -3.03 4.06
CA PHE A 184 9.33 -2.42 3.79
C PHE A 184 9.18 -1.05 4.49
N SER A 185 9.51 -0.99 5.79
CA SER A 185 9.33 0.23 6.60
C SER A 185 10.31 1.35 6.23
N LEU A 186 11.48 1.02 5.69
CA LEU A 186 12.46 2.00 5.22
C LEU A 186 12.12 2.56 3.83
N ALA A 187 11.32 1.87 3.02
CA ALA A 187 11.01 2.30 1.65
C ALA A 187 10.33 3.68 1.63
N THR A 188 9.32 3.90 2.47
CA THR A 188 8.59 5.16 2.58
C THR A 188 9.47 6.35 3.00
N PRO A 189 10.16 6.34 4.16
CA PRO A 189 10.98 7.48 4.58
C PRO A 189 12.11 7.78 3.58
N VAL A 190 12.74 6.77 3.00
CA VAL A 190 13.76 6.96 1.96
C VAL A 190 13.16 7.67 0.75
N MET A 191 11.99 7.22 0.28
CA MET A 191 11.31 7.85 -0.86
C MET A 191 10.75 9.24 -0.55
N ILE A 192 10.31 9.54 0.68
CA ILE A 192 9.90 10.90 1.07
C ILE A 192 11.06 11.87 0.85
N ILE A 193 12.23 11.53 1.39
CA ILE A 193 13.42 12.39 1.30
C ILE A 193 13.87 12.49 -0.16
N LEU A 194 13.96 11.37 -0.88
CA LEU A 194 14.37 11.37 -2.28
C LEU A 194 13.42 12.20 -3.14
N ALA A 195 12.11 11.94 -3.08
CA ALA A 195 11.10 12.66 -3.85
C ALA A 195 11.10 14.15 -3.51
N TYR A 196 11.11 14.54 -2.23
CA TYR A 196 11.20 15.94 -1.83
C TYR A 196 12.44 16.61 -2.45
N THR A 197 13.63 16.00 -2.34
CA THR A 197 14.86 16.60 -2.89
C THR A 197 14.87 16.72 -4.41
N LEU A 198 14.27 15.76 -5.13
CA LEU A 198 14.27 15.76 -6.59
C LEU A 198 13.16 16.61 -7.21
N MET A 199 12.08 16.88 -6.47
CA MET A 199 10.86 17.51 -6.99
C MET A 199 10.68 18.98 -6.57
N GLN A 200 11.68 19.60 -5.91
CA GLN A 200 11.59 21.00 -5.46
C GLN A 200 11.27 21.98 -6.61
N ASP A 201 11.79 21.70 -7.81
CA ASP A 201 11.65 22.57 -8.98
C ASP A 201 10.57 22.06 -9.96
N PHE A 202 9.79 21.05 -9.59
CA PHE A 202 8.72 20.53 -10.44
C PHE A 202 7.55 21.51 -10.45
N ASP A 203 6.92 21.69 -11.62
CA ASP A 203 5.67 22.40 -11.70
C ASP A 203 4.51 21.59 -11.10
N ALA A 204 3.39 22.26 -10.85
CA ALA A 204 2.21 21.65 -10.24
C ALA A 204 1.66 20.50 -11.10
N HIS A 205 1.76 20.60 -12.43
CA HIS A 205 1.32 19.54 -13.34
C HIS A 205 2.12 18.24 -13.13
N LEU A 206 3.45 18.31 -13.09
CA LEU A 206 4.30 17.15 -12.82
C LEU A 206 4.07 16.55 -11.43
N LEU A 207 3.92 17.39 -10.41
CA LEU A 207 3.59 16.92 -9.05
C LEU A 207 2.26 16.18 -9.02
N GLY A 208 1.23 16.72 -9.68
CA GLY A 208 -0.08 16.06 -9.81
C GLY A 208 0.00 14.72 -10.54
N LEU A 209 0.77 14.63 -11.63
CA LEU A 209 1.00 13.35 -12.35
C LEU A 209 1.68 12.30 -11.45
N VAL A 210 2.65 12.70 -10.63
CA VAL A 210 3.32 11.80 -9.66
C VAL A 210 2.33 11.30 -8.60
N MET A 211 1.45 12.18 -8.11
CA MET A 211 0.40 11.80 -7.16
C MET A 211 -0.60 10.82 -7.81
N LEU A 212 -1.04 11.10 -9.04
CA LEU A 212 -1.95 10.24 -9.80
C LEU A 212 -1.36 8.85 -10.09
N PHE A 213 -0.08 8.81 -10.48
CA PHE A 213 0.67 7.55 -10.60
C PHE A 213 0.63 6.76 -9.29
N SER A 214 0.91 7.41 -8.17
CA SER A 214 0.86 6.78 -6.84
C SER A 214 -0.55 6.28 -6.50
N GLY A 215 -1.59 7.06 -6.81
CA GLY A 215 -3.00 6.66 -6.66
C GLY A 215 -3.35 5.41 -7.49
N GLY A 216 -2.79 5.28 -8.69
CA GLY A 216 -2.88 4.06 -9.51
C GLY A 216 -2.27 2.84 -8.83
N THR A 217 -1.11 3.00 -8.19
CA THR A 217 -0.49 1.90 -7.42
C THR A 217 -1.32 1.49 -6.21
N PHE A 218 -1.98 2.45 -5.54
CA PHE A 218 -2.84 2.17 -4.40
C PHE A 218 -4.08 1.38 -4.81
N LEU A 219 -4.69 1.76 -5.95
CA LEU A 219 -5.81 1.00 -6.53
C LEU A 219 -5.41 -0.43 -6.88
N TYR A 220 -4.22 -0.62 -7.45
CA TYR A 220 -3.73 -1.96 -7.77
C TYR A 220 -3.62 -2.84 -6.52
N VAL A 221 -2.84 -2.41 -5.53
CA VAL A 221 -2.63 -3.17 -4.29
C VAL A 221 -3.96 -3.46 -3.60
N ALA A 222 -4.85 -2.47 -3.54
CA ALA A 222 -6.13 -2.67 -2.89
C ALA A 222 -7.03 -3.69 -3.60
N THR A 223 -7.04 -3.70 -4.95
CA THR A 223 -7.96 -4.54 -5.74
C THR A 223 -7.40 -5.92 -6.06
N VAL A 224 -6.09 -6.05 -6.24
CA VAL A 224 -5.44 -7.30 -6.64
C VAL A 224 -4.84 -8.03 -5.45
N ASP A 225 -4.20 -7.34 -4.50
CA ASP A 225 -3.52 -8.02 -3.39
C ASP A 225 -4.45 -8.27 -2.19
N VAL A 226 -5.44 -7.40 -1.97
CA VAL A 226 -6.21 -7.41 -0.72
C VAL A 226 -7.69 -7.74 -0.91
N LEU A 227 -8.33 -7.29 -1.99
CA LEU A 227 -9.75 -7.54 -2.23
C LEU A 227 -10.13 -8.99 -2.61
N PRO A 228 -9.28 -9.85 -3.21
CA PRO A 228 -9.70 -11.21 -3.60
C PRO A 228 -10.31 -12.05 -2.45
N ASP A 229 -9.92 -11.77 -1.20
CA ASP A 229 -10.45 -12.41 0.01
C ASP A 229 -11.98 -12.31 0.13
N ILE A 230 -12.63 -11.31 -0.48
CA ILE A 230 -14.10 -11.18 -0.46
C ILE A 230 -14.81 -12.27 -1.27
N HIS A 231 -14.11 -12.89 -2.22
CA HIS A 231 -14.66 -13.96 -3.05
C HIS A 231 -14.48 -15.35 -2.41
N ASN A 232 -13.89 -15.42 -1.20
CA ASN A 232 -13.80 -16.66 -0.45
C ASN A 232 -15.23 -17.14 -0.05
N PRO A 233 -15.64 -18.37 -0.42
CA PRO A 233 -16.99 -18.87 -0.14
C PRO A 233 -17.36 -18.91 1.35
N GLU A 234 -16.37 -19.13 2.22
CA GLU A 234 -16.58 -19.29 3.66
C GLU A 234 -16.46 -17.96 4.40
N THR A 235 -15.55 -17.09 3.97
CA THR A 235 -15.15 -15.91 4.75
C THR A 235 -15.45 -14.57 4.07
N GLY A 236 -15.94 -14.58 2.83
CA GLY A 236 -16.09 -13.41 1.97
C GLY A 236 -17.04 -12.34 2.52
N ARG A 237 -18.13 -12.73 3.20
CA ARG A 237 -19.05 -11.77 3.85
C ARG A 237 -18.36 -10.98 4.96
N ALA A 238 -17.54 -11.65 5.78
CA ALA A 238 -16.80 -11.00 6.84
C ALA A 238 -15.74 -10.06 6.26
N ALA A 239 -15.03 -10.51 5.21
CA ALA A 239 -14.07 -9.67 4.48
C ALA A 239 -14.74 -8.42 3.90
N LEU A 240 -15.91 -8.54 3.25
CA LEU A 240 -16.67 -7.40 2.74
C LEU A 240 -17.03 -6.40 3.84
N VAL A 241 -17.51 -6.88 5.00
CA VAL A 241 -17.81 -5.99 6.14
C VAL A 241 -16.56 -5.26 6.60
N ASN A 242 -15.41 -5.92 6.68
CA ASN A 242 -14.14 -5.30 7.05
C ASN A 242 -13.72 -4.23 6.04
N VAL A 243 -13.89 -4.48 4.74
CA VAL A 243 -13.61 -3.49 3.67
C VAL A 243 -14.52 -2.27 3.81
N LEU A 244 -15.83 -2.47 4.01
CA LEU A 244 -16.77 -1.36 4.21
C LEU A 244 -16.44 -0.56 5.48
N LEU A 245 -16.05 -1.23 6.56
CA LEU A 245 -15.61 -0.58 7.79
C LEU A 245 -14.33 0.23 7.56
N GLY A 246 -13.35 -0.30 6.83
CA GLY A 246 -12.13 0.43 6.47
C GLY A 246 -12.40 1.68 5.63
N ALA A 247 -13.25 1.57 4.62
CA ALA A 247 -13.63 2.70 3.78
C ALA A 247 -14.39 3.77 4.58
N ALA A 248 -15.34 3.36 5.43
CA ALA A 248 -16.08 4.26 6.31
C ALA A 248 -15.17 4.94 7.35
N MET A 249 -14.20 4.21 7.90
CA MET A 249 -13.19 4.76 8.81
C MET A 249 -12.37 5.84 8.10
N MET A 250 -11.88 5.57 6.89
CA MET A 250 -11.11 6.55 6.12
C MET A 250 -11.94 7.79 5.77
N LEU A 251 -13.20 7.60 5.36
CA LEU A 251 -14.13 8.73 5.14
C LEU A 251 -14.31 9.56 6.42
N GLY A 252 -14.47 8.92 7.58
CA GLY A 252 -14.56 9.61 8.86
C GLY A 252 -13.30 10.41 9.19
N ILE A 253 -12.11 9.87 8.91
CA ILE A 253 -10.83 10.59 9.07
C ILE A 253 -10.78 11.83 8.19
N ILE A 254 -11.20 11.73 6.91
CA ILE A 254 -11.22 12.85 5.96
C ILE A 254 -12.17 13.95 6.44
N LEU A 255 -13.40 13.59 6.84
CA LEU A 255 -14.39 14.56 7.32
C LEU A 255 -13.92 15.27 8.59
N PHE A 256 -13.36 14.52 9.53
CA PHE A 256 -12.80 15.09 10.76
C PHE A 256 -11.59 16.00 10.48
N ALA A 257 -10.74 15.65 9.51
CA ALA A 257 -9.65 16.52 9.07
C ALA A 257 -10.19 17.83 8.46
N GLY A 258 -11.28 17.76 7.69
CA GLY A 258 -11.99 18.93 7.16
C GLY A 258 -12.52 19.86 8.25
N ASP A 259 -13.15 19.31 9.29
CA ASP A 259 -13.65 20.09 10.43
C ASP A 259 -12.54 20.81 11.21
N LEU A 260 -11.32 20.26 11.19
CA LEU A 260 -10.12 20.87 11.78
C LEU A 260 -9.45 21.92 10.87
N GLY A 261 -9.98 22.16 9.67
CA GLY A 261 -9.40 23.07 8.69
C GLY A 261 -8.10 22.54 8.07
N LEU A 262 -7.93 21.21 8.02
CA LEU A 262 -6.78 20.55 7.38
C LEU A 262 -7.04 20.22 5.90
N HIS A 263 -8.15 20.70 5.33
CA HIS A 263 -8.62 20.41 3.98
C HIS A 263 -9.00 21.69 3.23
#